data_AF-A0A7I0J997-F1
#
_entry.id   AF-A0A7I0J997-F1
#
_cell.length_a   1.000
_cell.length_b   1.000
_cell.length_c   1.000
_cell.angle_alpha   90.00
_cell.angle_beta   90.00
_cell.angle_gamma   90.00
#
_symmetry.space_group_name_H-M   'P 1'
#
loop_
_entity.id
_entity.type
_entity.pdbx_description
1 polymer ?
#
loop_
_entity_poly.entity_id
_entity_poly.type
_entity_poly.pdbx_seq_one_letter_code
_entity_poly.pdbx_strand_id
1 'polypeptide(L)'
;MCLATPQMAMAEDYRLGPQDKLNIRVAEWQTVDGTFRDWSAINGDYSVGPAGTLSVPFVGEMQAAGKTTSEIATAIGLALQRKLAL
;
A
#
# COMPACT_ATOMS: atom_id res chain seq x y z
N MET A 1 30.70 38.19 -4.60
CA MET A 1 29.54 37.91 -3.74
C MET A 1 28.82 36.72 -4.37
N CYS A 2 29.05 35.50 -3.89
CA CYS A 2 28.43 34.29 -4.44
C CYS A 2 27.03 34.14 -3.85
N LEU A 3 26.01 34.22 -4.70
CA LEU A 3 24.64 33.84 -4.33
C LEU A 3 24.57 32.32 -4.34
N ALA A 4 24.49 31.70 -3.16
CA ALA A 4 24.16 30.29 -3.05
C ALA A 4 22.70 30.11 -3.47
N THR A 5 22.47 29.33 -4.52
CA THR A 5 21.13 28.88 -4.92
C THR A 5 20.55 28.00 -3.82
N PRO A 6 19.31 28.25 -3.36
CA PRO A 6 18.66 27.36 -2.40
C PRO A 6 18.43 26.01 -3.07
N GLN A 7 19.06 24.96 -2.54
CA GLN A 7 18.75 23.59 -2.91
C GLN A 7 17.32 23.32 -2.44
N MET A 8 16.39 23.21 -3.37
CA MET A 8 15.02 22.82 -3.08
C MET A 8 15.05 21.36 -2.63
N ALA A 9 14.88 21.13 -1.33
CA ALA A 9 14.80 19.79 -0.78
C ALA A 9 13.51 19.13 -1.31
N MET A 10 13.65 18.25 -2.30
CA MET A 10 12.59 17.32 -2.67
C MET A 10 12.53 16.28 -1.56
N ALA A 11 11.46 16.29 -0.77
CA ALA A 11 11.20 15.19 0.16
C ALA A 11 11.01 13.93 -0.68
N GLU A 12 12.01 13.04 -0.70
CA GLU A 12 11.85 11.73 -1.32
C GLU A 12 10.70 11.01 -0.60
N ASP A 13 9.78 10.46 -1.38
CA ASP A 13 8.67 9.68 -0.82
C ASP A 13 9.23 8.54 0.03
N TYR A 14 8.68 8.38 1.24
CA TYR A 14 9.11 7.34 2.15
C TYR A 14 8.95 5.96 1.51
N ARG A 15 10.04 5.21 1.50
CA ARG A 15 10.08 3.83 1.02
C ARG A 15 10.03 2.90 2.21
N LEU A 16 9.16 1.91 2.10
CA LEU A 16 8.97 0.89 3.12
C LEU A 16 10.26 0.08 3.31
N GLY A 17 10.58 -0.19 4.57
CA GLY A 17 11.67 -1.06 5.00
C GLY A 17 11.15 -2.32 5.71
N PRO A 18 12.04 -3.29 5.99
CA PRO A 18 11.73 -4.39 6.88
C PRO A 18 11.27 -3.87 8.25
N GLN A 19 10.32 -4.57 8.86
CA GLN A 19 9.72 -4.25 10.16
C GLN A 19 8.78 -3.03 10.20
N ASP A 20 8.56 -2.37 9.06
CA ASP A 20 7.54 -1.32 8.98
C ASP A 20 6.15 -1.87 9.23
N LYS A 21 5.30 -1.04 9.86
CA LYS A 21 3.90 -1.35 10.09
C LYS A 21 3.02 -0.53 9.16
N LEU A 22 2.06 -1.20 8.52
CA LEU A 22 1.10 -0.59 7.62
C LEU A 22 -0.32 -0.83 8.15
N ASN A 23 -1.13 0.22 8.18
CA ASN A 23 -2.58 0.06 8.30
C ASN A 23 -3.18 -0.02 6.90
N ILE A 24 -3.79 -1.14 6.55
CA ILE A 24 -4.39 -1.38 5.23
C ILE A 24 -5.90 -1.35 5.36
N ARG A 25 -6.53 -0.55 4.49
CA ARG A 25 -7.98 -0.40 4.37
C ARG A 25 -8.38 -0.57 2.91
N VAL A 26 -9.29 -1.50 2.67
CA VAL A 26 -9.88 -1.84 1.39
C VAL A 26 -11.40 -1.65 1.53
N ALA A 27 -11.95 -0.92 0.58
CA ALA A 27 -13.38 -0.73 0.42
C ALA A 27 -13.74 -0.94 -1.04
N GLU A 28 -14.91 -1.52 -1.27
CA GLU A 28 -15.48 -1.69 -2.59
C GLU A 28 -16.72 -0.82 -2.71
N TRP A 29 -16.87 -0.15 -3.85
CA TRP A 29 -18.08 0.58 -4.17
C TRP A 29 -19.13 -0.40 -4.74
N GLN A 30 -20.21 -0.64 -4.01
CA GLN A 30 -21.34 -1.43 -4.50
C GLN A 30 -22.33 -0.51 -5.23
N THR A 31 -22.33 -0.57 -6.56
CA THR A 31 -23.22 0.25 -7.41
C THR A 31 -24.69 -0.09 -7.22
N VAL A 32 -25.01 -1.35 -6.89
CA VAL A 32 -26.39 -1.84 -6.72
C VAL A 32 -27.11 -1.18 -5.55
N ASP A 33 -26.39 -0.98 -4.44
CA ASP A 33 -26.95 -0.43 -3.20
C ASP A 33 -26.52 1.02 -2.96
N GLY A 34 -25.59 1.55 -3.78
CA GLY A 34 -24.99 2.88 -3.59
C GLY A 34 -24.20 3.01 -2.29
N THR A 35 -23.61 1.90 -1.81
CA THR A 35 -22.92 1.83 -0.52
C THR A 35 -21.47 1.38 -0.67
N PHE A 36 -20.64 1.76 0.29
CA PHE A 36 -19.30 1.19 0.45
C PHE A 36 -19.40 -0.10 1.25
N ARG A 37 -18.94 -1.19 0.66
CA ARG A 37 -18.67 -2.43 1.40
C ARG A 37 -17.26 -2.36 1.96
N ASP A 38 -17.15 -2.36 3.29
CA ASP A 38 -15.87 -2.49 3.99
C ASP A 38 -15.41 -3.95 3.95
N TRP A 39 -14.16 -4.17 3.55
CA TRP A 39 -13.58 -5.51 3.46
C TRP A 39 -12.88 -5.86 4.78
N SER A 40 -13.67 -6.12 5.83
CA SER A 40 -13.16 -6.42 7.17
C SER A 40 -12.20 -7.61 7.25
N ALA A 41 -12.29 -8.56 6.30
CA ALA A 41 -11.37 -9.70 6.21
C ALA A 41 -9.96 -9.32 5.72
N ILE A 42 -9.79 -8.16 5.10
CA ILE A 42 -8.50 -7.63 4.61
C ILE A 42 -8.05 -6.44 5.46
N ASN A 43 -8.99 -5.69 6.02
CA ASN A 43 -8.68 -4.50 6.80
C ASN A 43 -7.95 -4.85 8.08
N GLY A 44 -6.82 -4.21 8.33
CA GLY A 44 -6.01 -4.51 9.50
C GLY A 44 -4.61 -3.91 9.47
N ASP A 45 -3.86 -4.24 10.51
CA ASP A 45 -2.46 -3.88 10.66
C ASP A 45 -1.57 -5.00 10.16
N TYR A 46 -0.63 -4.64 9.31
CA TYR A 46 0.32 -5.55 8.70
C TYR A 46 1.73 -5.09 9.01
N SER A 47 2.67 -6.03 8.94
CA SER A 47 4.09 -5.73 9.13
C SER A 47 4.88 -6.27 7.96
N VAL A 48 5.86 -5.50 7.50
CA VAL A 48 6.83 -5.95 6.51
C VAL A 48 7.78 -6.92 7.20
N GLY A 49 7.85 -8.15 6.69
CA GLY A 49 8.74 -9.17 7.21
C GLY A 49 10.22 -8.84 7.02
N PRO A 50 11.13 -9.60 7.63
CA PRO A 50 12.58 -9.36 7.52
C PRO A 50 13.11 -9.43 6.09
N ALA A 51 12.47 -10.22 5.22
CA ALA A 51 12.79 -10.32 3.79
C ALA A 51 12.26 -9.13 2.96
N GLY A 52 11.61 -8.16 3.58
CA GLY A 52 10.96 -7.05 2.89
C GLY A 52 9.61 -7.42 2.25
N THR A 53 9.02 -8.55 2.64
CA THR A 53 7.75 -9.05 2.11
C THR A 53 6.56 -8.71 3.01
N LEU A 54 5.39 -8.57 2.41
CA LEU A 54 4.13 -8.32 3.08
C LEU A 54 3.15 -9.44 2.73
N SER A 55 2.50 -10.03 3.72
CA SER A 55 1.47 -11.05 3.51
C SER A 55 0.08 -10.42 3.63
N VAL A 56 -0.71 -10.47 2.56
CA VAL A 56 -2.07 -9.92 2.52
C VAL A 56 -3.07 -11.03 2.16
N PRO A 57 -4.20 -11.20 2.87
CA PRO A 57 -5.22 -12.19 2.55
C PRO A 57 -5.69 -12.10 1.10
N PHE A 58 -5.94 -13.26 0.46
CA PHE A 58 -6.33 -13.43 -0.96
C PHE A 58 -5.27 -13.03 -2.00
N VAL A 59 -4.45 -12.02 -1.70
CA VAL A 59 -3.33 -11.54 -2.52
C VAL A 59 -2.12 -12.47 -2.41
N GLY A 60 -1.78 -12.91 -1.20
CA GLY A 60 -0.59 -13.70 -0.88
C GLY A 60 0.59 -12.85 -0.43
N GLU A 61 1.80 -13.38 -0.58
CA GLU A 61 3.05 -12.65 -0.30
C GLU A 61 3.43 -11.71 -1.44
N MET A 62 3.88 -10.51 -1.10
CA MET A 62 4.34 -9.51 -2.07
C MET A 62 5.54 -8.70 -1.56
N GLN A 63 6.41 -8.25 -2.47
CA GLN A 63 7.55 -7.40 -2.11
C GLN A 63 7.07 -5.99 -1.73
N ALA A 64 7.37 -5.58 -0.49
CA ALA A 64 7.06 -4.26 0.04
C ALA A 64 8.28 -3.36 0.22
N ALA A 65 9.43 -3.92 0.59
CA ALA A 65 10.63 -3.13 0.80
C ALA A 65 11.05 -2.38 -0.48
N GLY A 66 11.41 -1.11 -0.33
CA GLY A 66 11.75 -0.21 -1.42
C GLY A 66 10.56 0.43 -2.15
N LYS A 67 9.33 -0.02 -1.86
CA LYS A 67 8.10 0.58 -2.42
C LYS A 67 7.53 1.64 -1.49
N THR A 68 6.81 2.59 -2.07
CA THR A 68 5.96 3.53 -1.33
C THR A 68 4.65 2.87 -0.92
N THR A 69 3.95 3.47 0.04
CA THR A 69 2.60 3.03 0.44
C THR A 69 1.60 3.09 -0.72
N SER A 70 1.73 4.06 -1.63
CA SER A 70 0.88 4.20 -2.82
C SER A 70 1.08 3.05 -3.82
N GLU A 71 2.34 2.66 -4.05
CA GLU A 71 2.66 1.50 -4.91
C GLU A 71 2.10 0.20 -4.32
N ILE A 72 2.14 0.04 -2.99
CA ILE A 72 1.54 -1.11 -2.31
C ILE A 72 0.02 -1.10 -2.42
N ALA A 73 -0.63 0.02 -2.16
CA ALA A 73 -2.08 0.14 -2.29
C ALA A 73 -2.56 -0.21 -3.70
N THR A 74 -1.86 0.29 -4.73
CA THR A 74 -2.15 -0.02 -6.14
C THR A 74 -1.99 -1.50 -6.43
N ALA A 75 -0.90 -2.11 -5.95
CA ALA A 75 -0.62 -3.53 -6.17
C ALA A 75 -1.65 -4.44 -5.47
N ILE A 76 -2.07 -4.10 -4.24
CA ILE A 76 -3.13 -4.82 -3.52
C ILE A 76 -4.46 -4.71 -4.27
N GLY A 77 -4.87 -3.51 -4.68
CA GLY A 77 -6.11 -3.30 -5.42
C GLY A 77 -6.17 -4.14 -6.70
N LEU A 78 -5.09 -4.13 -7.49
CA LEU A 78 -4.99 -4.92 -8.72
C LEU A 78 -5.01 -6.43 -8.46
N ALA A 79 -4.34 -6.89 -7.40
CA ALA A 79 -4.34 -8.30 -7.04
C ALA A 79 -5.72 -8.78 -6.59
N LEU A 80 -6.45 -7.97 -5.83
CA LEU A 80 -7.81 -8.26 -5.39
C LEU A 80 -8.79 -8.33 -6.58
N GLN A 81 -8.75 -7.34 -7.48
CA GLN A 81 -9.56 -7.36 -8.71
C GLN A 81 -9.35 -8.66 -9.50
N ARG A 82 -8.10 -9.08 -9.68
CA ARG A 82 -7.76 -10.32 -10.40
C ARG A 82 -8.25 -11.59 -9.70
N LYS A 83 -8.13 -11.66 -8.37
CA LYS A 83 -8.47 -12.86 -7.59
C LYS A 83 -9.97 -13.04 -7.39
N LEU A 84 -10.70 -11.93 -7.35
CA LEU A 84 -12.11 -11.89 -6.99
C LEU A 84 -13.00 -11.59 -8.20
N ALA A 85 -12.40 -11.41 -9.39
CA ALA A 85 -13.05 -11.09 -10.65
C ALA A 85 -13.96 -9.84 -10.55
N LEU A 86 -13.50 -8.84 -9.80
CA LEU A 86 -14.12 -7.51 -9.71
C LEU A 86 -13.80 -6.67 -10.94
#